data_AF-A0A645BIH1-F1
#
_entry.id   AF-A0A645BIH1-F1
#
_cell.length_a   1.000
_cell.length_b   1.000
_cell.length_c   1.000
_cell.angle_alpha   90.00
_cell.angle_beta   90.00
_cell.angle_gamma   90.00
#
_symmetry.space_group_name_H-M   'P 1'
#
loop_
_entity.id
_entity.type
_entity.pdbx_description
1 polymer ?
#
loop_
_entity_poly.entity_id
_entity_poly.type
_entity_poly.pdbx_seq_one_letter_code
_entity_poly.pdbx_strand_id
1 'polypeptide(L)'
;MTTHLIVGLGETEKEMWQVICECYKRQITVGLFAFTPLKGTKFADRQPPERGSYRRLQIGLELLKKGYAATVVECEDERIAEIKVPALREVLADGQAFRTTGCEDCNRPYYNEKPRDVLYNYHRPLTAEELELAFVESGVAGC
;
A
#
# COMPACT_ATOMS: atom_id res chain seq x y z
N MET A 1 14.47 2.43 -13.08
CA MET A 1 13.40 1.65 -13.72
C MET A 1 12.26 1.53 -12.74
N THR A 2 11.01 1.73 -13.19
CA THR A 2 9.82 1.71 -12.31
C THR A 2 8.88 0.61 -12.78
N THR A 3 8.27 -0.09 -11.82
CA THR A 3 7.20 -1.07 -12.07
C THR A 3 5.97 -0.72 -11.24
N HIS A 4 4.81 -1.13 -11.73
CA HIS A 4 3.54 -0.99 -11.00
C HIS A 4 3.00 -2.38 -10.70
N LEU A 5 2.69 -2.64 -9.44
CA LEU A 5 2.06 -3.88 -8.99
C LEU A 5 0.60 -3.59 -8.65
N ILE A 6 -0.29 -4.46 -9.12
CA ILE A 6 -1.73 -4.35 -8.88
C ILE A 6 -2.09 -5.32 -7.75
N VAL A 7 -2.62 -4.76 -6.67
CA VAL A 7 -3.08 -5.50 -5.48
C VAL A 7 -4.56 -5.86 -5.65
N GLY A 8 -4.94 -7.10 -5.36
CA GLY A 8 -6.31 -7.61 -5.46
C GLY A 8 -6.60 -8.43 -6.72
N LEU A 9 -5.57 -9.00 -7.36
CA LEU A 9 -5.72 -9.93 -8.49
C LEU A 9 -5.88 -11.41 -8.06
N GLY A 10 -5.91 -11.67 -6.74
CA GLY A 10 -6.08 -12.99 -6.15
C GLY A 10 -4.84 -13.50 -5.43
N GLU A 11 -3.78 -12.69 -5.39
CA GLU A 11 -2.62 -12.91 -4.55
C GLU A 11 -2.90 -12.61 -3.08
N THR A 12 -2.09 -13.21 -2.22
CA THR A 12 -2.04 -12.94 -0.79
C THR A 12 -1.13 -11.75 -0.47
N GLU A 13 -1.23 -11.18 0.73
CA GLU A 13 -0.32 -10.10 1.15
C GLU A 13 1.13 -10.57 1.18
N LYS A 14 1.35 -11.81 1.62
CA LYS A 14 2.68 -12.41 1.67
C LYS A 14 3.30 -12.55 0.28
N GLU A 15 2.54 -13.03 -0.71
CA GLU A 15 3.01 -13.14 -2.08
C GLU A 15 3.33 -11.76 -2.66
N MET A 16 2.44 -10.78 -2.47
CA MET A 16 2.68 -9.41 -2.92
C MET A 16 3.91 -8.79 -2.23
N TRP A 17 4.06 -9.00 -0.92
CA TRP A 17 5.21 -8.52 -0.15
C TRP A 17 6.54 -9.11 -0.64
N GLN A 18 6.56 -10.40 -0.95
CA GLN A 18 7.73 -11.07 -1.53
C GLN A 18 8.11 -10.45 -2.88
N VAL A 19 7.13 -10.18 -3.76
CA VAL A 19 7.39 -9.52 -5.05
C VAL A 19 7.94 -8.10 -4.85
N ILE A 20 7.36 -7.32 -3.94
CA ILE A 20 7.86 -5.98 -3.59
C ILE A 20 9.32 -6.05 -3.14
N CYS A 21 9.64 -6.99 -2.24
CA CYS A 21 10.99 -7.19 -1.74
C CYS A 21 11.99 -7.56 -2.85
N GLU A 22 11.61 -8.46 -3.76
CA GLU A 22 12.45 -8.84 -4.91
C GLU A 22 12.67 -7.68 -5.89
N CYS A 23 11.65 -6.85 -6.13
CA CYS A 23 11.80 -5.62 -6.89
C CYS A 23 12.79 -4.66 -6.23
N TYR A 24 12.67 -4.46 -4.92
CA TYR A 24 13.52 -3.53 -4.16
C TYR A 24 14.98 -4.00 -4.13
N LYS A 25 15.23 -5.30 -3.93
CA LYS A 25 16.58 -5.90 -4.02
C LYS A 25 17.25 -5.66 -5.38
N ARG A 26 16.45 -5.57 -6.45
CA ARG A 26 16.91 -5.28 -7.82
C ARG A 26 16.94 -3.78 -8.14
N GLN A 27 16.79 -2.91 -7.15
CA GLN A 27 16.77 -1.46 -7.31
C GLN A 27 15.66 -0.98 -8.26
N ILE A 28 14.52 -1.69 -8.28
CA ILE A 28 13.34 -1.32 -9.06
C ILE A 28 12.40 -0.52 -8.15
N THR A 29 12.02 0.67 -8.60
CA THR A 29 11.00 1.47 -7.92
C THR A 29 9.63 0.82 -8.10
N VAL A 30 8.91 0.60 -7.01
CA VAL A 30 7.57 0.00 -7.03
C VAL A 30 6.52 1.07 -6.74
N GLY A 31 5.48 1.13 -7.59
CA GLY A 31 4.21 1.76 -7.28
C GLY A 31 3.11 0.71 -7.08
N LEU A 32 2.21 0.92 -6.13
CA LEU A 32 1.08 0.03 -5.88
C LEU A 32 -0.21 0.62 -6.46
N PHE A 33 -1.04 -0.21 -7.07
CA PHE A 33 -2.39 0.14 -7.49
C PHE A 33 -3.40 -0.86 -6.95
N ALA A 34 -4.56 -0.38 -6.49
CA ALA A 34 -5.65 -1.26 -6.11
C ALA A 34 -6.39 -1.74 -7.38
N PHE A 35 -6.70 -3.03 -7.44
CA PHE A 35 -7.52 -3.59 -8.50
C PHE A 35 -8.91 -2.94 -8.48
N THR A 36 -9.33 -2.40 -9.64
CA THR A 36 -10.65 -1.82 -9.83
C THR A 36 -11.45 -2.67 -10.82
N PRO A 37 -12.54 -3.32 -10.41
CA PRO A 37 -13.35 -4.13 -11.31
C PRO A 37 -14.04 -3.25 -12.36
N LEU A 38 -13.89 -3.63 -13.63
CA LEU A 38 -14.49 -2.94 -14.78
C LEU A 38 -15.59 -3.79 -15.40
N LYS A 39 -16.77 -3.20 -15.57
CA LYS A 39 -17.92 -3.86 -16.22
C LYS A 39 -17.53 -4.35 -17.62
N GLY A 40 -17.92 -5.58 -17.95
CA GLY A 40 -17.62 -6.20 -19.25
C GLY A 40 -16.23 -6.85 -19.35
N THR A 41 -15.44 -6.87 -18.27
CA THR A 41 -14.18 -7.62 -18.22
C THR A 41 -14.35 -8.97 -17.53
N LYS A 42 -13.41 -9.90 -17.75
CA LYS A 42 -13.41 -11.22 -17.10
C LYS A 42 -13.43 -11.15 -15.57
N PHE A 43 -12.95 -10.05 -14.99
CA PHE A 43 -12.90 -9.83 -13.55
C PHE A 43 -13.92 -8.78 -13.07
N ALA A 44 -15.00 -8.56 -13.83
CA ALA A 44 -16.04 -7.60 -13.46
C ALA A 44 -16.70 -7.92 -12.11
N ASP A 45 -16.84 -9.21 -11.77
CA ASP A 45 -17.52 -9.66 -10.55
C ASP A 45 -16.59 -9.82 -9.34
N ARG A 46 -15.29 -9.52 -9.51
CA ARG A 46 -14.34 -9.57 -8.39
C ARG A 46 -14.44 -8.32 -7.52
N GLN A 47 -14.16 -8.49 -6.24
CA GLN A 47 -14.06 -7.39 -5.31
C GLN A 47 -12.68 -6.71 -5.41
N PRO A 48 -12.61 -5.38 -5.22
CA PRO A 48 -11.34 -4.69 -5.01
C PRO A 48 -10.65 -5.21 -3.73
N PRO A 49 -9.34 -4.99 -3.56
CA PRO A 49 -8.63 -5.45 -2.36
C PRO A 49 -9.20 -4.81 -1.09
N GLU A 50 -9.19 -5.57 0.00
CA GLU A 50 -9.53 -5.03 1.32
C GLU A 50 -8.59 -3.86 1.65
N ARG A 51 -9.14 -2.79 2.23
CA ARG A 51 -8.36 -1.59 2.58
C ARG A 51 -7.21 -1.92 3.51
N GLY A 52 -7.46 -2.68 4.58
CA GLY A 52 -6.41 -3.03 5.54
C GLY A 52 -5.25 -3.77 4.89
N SER A 53 -5.57 -4.69 3.97
CA SER A 53 -4.58 -5.43 3.18
C SER A 53 -3.69 -4.49 2.37
N TYR A 54 -4.33 -3.55 1.66
CA TYR A 54 -3.61 -2.53 0.90
C TYR A 54 -2.77 -1.61 1.79
N ARG A 55 -3.29 -1.19 2.95
CA ARG A 55 -2.58 -0.31 3.90
C ARG A 55 -1.32 -0.95 4.45
N ARG A 56 -1.34 -2.25 4.78
CA ARG A 56 -0.15 -2.97 5.26
C ARG A 56 0.94 -3.04 4.20
N LEU A 57 0.58 -3.30 2.95
CA LEU A 57 1.52 -3.29 1.83
C LEU A 57 2.10 -1.89 1.55
N GLN A 58 1.26 -0.85 1.65
CA GLN A 58 1.70 0.56 1.57
C GLN A 58 2.73 0.90 2.64
N ILE A 59 2.45 0.55 3.90
CA ILE A 59 3.36 0.75 5.03
C ILE A 59 4.69 0.02 4.80
N GLY A 60 4.64 -1.28 4.45
CA GLY A 60 5.85 -2.06 4.18
C GLY A 60 6.71 -1.48 3.06
N LEU A 61 6.08 -1.06 1.95
CA LEU A 61 6.78 -0.43 0.83
C LEU A 61 7.46 0.88 1.24
N GLU A 62 6.80 1.72 2.02
CA GLU A 62 7.37 2.99 2.47
C GLU A 62 8.54 2.79 3.43
N LEU A 63 8.47 1.80 4.31
CA LEU A 63 9.58 1.42 5.18
C LEU A 63 10.81 0.98 4.38
N LEU A 64 10.63 0.19 3.32
CA LEU A 64 11.74 -0.17 2.41
C LEU A 64 12.39 1.08 1.81
N LYS A 65 11.58 2.03 1.31
CA LYS A 65 12.08 3.29 0.73
C LYS A 65 12.85 4.14 1.74
N LYS A 66 12.41 4.15 3.00
CA LYS A 66 13.09 4.83 4.12
C LYS A 66 14.35 4.09 4.61
N GLY A 67 14.66 2.92 4.03
CA GLY A 67 15.89 2.18 4.29
C GLY A 67 15.77 1.09 5.37
N TYR A 68 14.56 0.80 5.85
CA TYR A 68 14.35 -0.31 6.77
C TYR A 68 14.51 -1.66 6.05
N ALA A 69 14.99 -2.67 6.77
CA ALA A 69 15.11 -4.01 6.24
C ALA A 69 13.73 -4.65 6.03
N ALA A 70 13.57 -5.47 4.99
CA ALA A 70 12.33 -6.22 4.73
C ALA A 70 11.88 -7.09 5.91
N THR A 71 12.81 -7.50 6.77
CA THR A 71 12.57 -8.33 7.96
C THR A 71 11.79 -7.61 9.06
N VAL A 72 11.59 -6.29 8.99
CA VAL A 72 10.71 -5.58 9.93
C VAL A 72 9.23 -5.90 9.70
N VAL A 73 8.87 -6.43 8.53
CA VAL A 73 7.50 -6.86 8.21
C VAL A 73 7.42 -8.38 8.37
N GLU A 74 6.59 -8.83 9.30
CA GLU A 74 6.35 -10.25 9.54
C GLU A 74 5.01 -10.68 8.97
N CYS A 75 5.05 -11.78 8.22
CA CYS A 75 3.87 -12.40 7.65
C CYS A 75 3.56 -13.69 8.40
N GLU A 76 2.33 -13.84 8.87
CA GLU A 76 1.79 -15.09 9.37
C GLU A 76 0.82 -15.65 8.31
N ASP A 77 0.97 -16.93 7.99
CA ASP A 77 0.26 -17.60 6.89
C ASP A 77 0.36 -16.84 5.56
N GLU A 78 -0.70 -16.11 5.20
CA GLU A 78 -0.90 -15.38 3.95
C GLU A 78 -0.94 -13.84 4.14
N ARG A 79 -0.85 -13.37 5.40
CA ARG A 79 -1.13 -11.99 5.79
C ARG A 79 0.07 -11.32 6.47
N ILE A 80 0.24 -10.01 6.30
CA ILE A 80 1.14 -9.22 7.15
C ILE A 80 0.51 -9.10 8.55
N ALA A 81 1.15 -9.72 9.53
CA ALA A 81 0.67 -9.77 10.91
C ALA A 81 1.24 -8.64 11.76
N GLU A 82 2.52 -8.34 11.60
CA GLU A 82 3.23 -7.39 12.45
C GLU A 82 4.25 -6.56 11.67
N ILE A 83 4.49 -5.33 12.13
CA ILE A 83 5.54 -4.44 11.61
C ILE A 83 6.37 -3.93 12.79
N LYS A 84 7.58 -4.48 12.92
CA LYS A 84 8.52 -4.29 14.04
C LYS A 84 9.37 -3.04 13.85
N VAL A 85 8.71 -1.88 13.85
CA VAL A 85 9.36 -0.57 13.82
C VAL A 85 8.91 0.23 15.03
N PRO A 86 9.83 0.53 15.98
CA PRO A 86 9.52 1.41 17.10
C PRO A 86 9.03 2.76 16.60
N ALA A 87 8.00 3.31 17.25
CA ALA A 87 7.41 4.58 16.86
C ALA A 87 7.00 4.65 15.38
N LEU A 88 6.48 3.55 14.80
CA LEU A 88 6.05 3.45 13.40
C LEU A 88 5.22 4.65 12.93
N ARG A 89 4.31 5.13 13.79
CA ARG A 89 3.44 6.27 13.50
C ARG A 89 4.23 7.57 13.32
N GLU A 90 5.28 7.78 14.11
CA GLU A 90 6.16 8.95 13.99
C GLU A 90 7.01 8.86 12.72
N VAL A 91 7.54 7.67 12.42
CA VAL A 91 8.34 7.40 11.20
C VAL A 91 7.54 7.68 9.92
N LEU A 92 6.23 7.43 9.97
CA LEU A 92 5.30 7.58 8.84
C LEU A 92 4.34 8.77 9.01
N ALA A 93 4.66 9.71 9.91
CA ALA A 93 3.83 10.89 10.18
C ALA A 93 3.73 11.85 8.98
N ASP A 94 4.66 11.75 8.03
CA ASP A 94 4.63 12.52 6.78
C ASP A 94 3.53 12.05 5.80
N GLY A 95 2.86 10.92 6.11
CA GLY A 95 1.77 10.35 5.34
C GLY A 95 2.17 9.81 3.96
N GLN A 96 3.48 9.78 3.62
CA GLN A 96 3.94 9.40 2.28
C GLN A 96 3.56 7.95 1.92
N ALA A 97 3.48 7.07 2.92
CA ALA A 97 3.05 5.68 2.75
C ALA A 97 1.70 5.54 2.03
N PHE A 98 0.78 6.48 2.25
CA PHE A 98 -0.59 6.41 1.77
C PHE A 98 -0.85 7.27 0.54
N ARG A 99 0.20 7.93 0.01
CA ARG A 99 0.07 8.84 -1.13
C ARG A 99 0.30 8.12 -2.45
N THR A 100 -0.19 8.72 -3.53
CA THR A 100 0.12 8.28 -4.88
C THR A 100 1.62 8.36 -5.13
N THR A 101 2.22 7.24 -5.51
CA THR A 101 3.64 7.14 -5.87
C THR A 101 3.79 7.25 -7.38
N GLY A 102 4.66 8.12 -7.89
CA GLY A 102 4.83 8.35 -9.33
C GLY A 102 5.78 9.51 -9.63
N CYS A 103 5.66 10.14 -10.81
CA CYS A 103 6.37 11.39 -11.09
C CYS A 103 5.90 12.53 -10.18
N GLU A 104 6.70 13.59 -10.05
CA GLU A 104 6.44 14.74 -9.14
C GLU A 104 5.06 15.39 -9.37
N ASP A 105 4.58 15.38 -10.62
CA ASP A 105 3.26 15.89 -11.02
C ASP A 105 2.17 14.81 -11.15
N CYS A 106 2.43 13.57 -10.70
CA CYS A 106 1.47 12.48 -10.79
C CYS A 106 0.39 12.60 -9.71
N ASN A 107 -0.57 13.50 -9.91
CA ASN A 107 -1.63 13.80 -8.95
C ASN A 107 -3.04 13.49 -9.48
N ARG A 108 -3.16 12.64 -10.52
CA ARG A 108 -4.44 12.39 -11.20
C ARG A 108 -5.49 11.85 -10.21
N PRO A 109 -6.49 12.66 -9.82
CA PRO A 109 -7.45 12.24 -8.80
C PRO A 109 -8.31 11.10 -9.33
N TYR A 110 -8.55 10.09 -8.50
CA TYR A 110 -9.43 8.95 -8.81
C TYR A 110 -8.96 8.08 -9.98
N TYR A 111 -7.65 8.04 -10.25
CA TYR A 111 -7.13 7.22 -11.34
C TYR A 111 -7.42 5.72 -11.12
N ASN A 112 -7.34 5.25 -9.87
CA ASN A 112 -7.64 3.87 -9.48
C ASN A 112 -8.71 3.79 -8.38
N GLU A 113 -9.47 4.87 -8.17
CA GLU A 113 -10.40 5.01 -7.06
C GLU A 113 -11.78 5.43 -7.54
N LYS A 114 -12.83 5.01 -6.83
CA LYS A 114 -14.19 5.49 -7.08
C LYS A 114 -14.41 6.81 -6.33
N PRO A 115 -15.01 7.85 -6.95
CA PRO A 115 -15.17 9.17 -6.33
C PRO A 115 -15.95 9.23 -5.00
N ARG A 116 -16.68 8.17 -4.64
CA ARG A 116 -17.53 8.12 -3.43
C ARG A 116 -16.92 7.32 -2.29
N ASP A 117 -15.79 6.67 -2.53
CA ASP A 117 -15.14 5.81 -1.55
C ASP A 117 -13.90 6.52 -0.99
N VAL A 118 -13.53 6.21 0.26
CA VAL A 118 -12.25 6.66 0.84
C VAL A 118 -11.10 6.17 -0.07
N LEU A 119 -10.09 7.02 -0.31
CA LEU A 119 -9.05 6.73 -1.29
C LEU A 119 -8.08 5.64 -0.82
N TYR A 120 -7.66 4.77 -1.74
CA TYR A 120 -6.50 3.90 -1.53
C TYR A 120 -5.21 4.72 -1.54
N ASN A 121 -5.05 5.59 -2.55
CA ASN A 121 -3.91 6.49 -2.66
C ASN A 121 -4.38 7.95 -2.63
N TYR A 122 -3.82 8.74 -1.71
CA TYR A 122 -4.12 10.16 -1.60
C TYR A 122 -3.24 10.96 -2.58
N HIS A 123 -3.89 11.67 -3.50
CA HIS A 123 -3.23 12.56 -4.47
C HIS A 123 -2.71 13.87 -3.84
N ARG A 124 -3.12 14.15 -2.59
CA ARG A 124 -2.72 15.32 -1.79
C ARG A 124 -2.16 14.87 -0.44
N PRO A 125 -1.50 15.76 0.32
CA PRO A 125 -1.22 15.51 1.73
C PRO A 125 -2.49 15.09 2.48
N LEU A 126 -2.35 14.10 3.35
CA LEU A 126 -3.43 13.60 4.20
C LEU A 126 -3.68 14.61 5.33
N THR A 127 -4.93 14.70 5.80
CA THR A 127 -5.21 15.32 7.10
C THR A 127 -4.78 14.40 8.24
N ALA A 128 -4.70 14.93 9.46
CA ALA A 128 -4.39 14.11 10.64
C ALA A 128 -5.42 12.99 10.81
N GLU A 129 -6.70 13.28 10.58
CA GLU A 129 -7.79 12.30 10.68
C GLU A 129 -7.68 11.20 9.62
N GLU A 130 -7.31 11.55 8.38
CA GLU A 130 -7.12 10.58 7.28
C GLU A 130 -5.90 9.67 7.54
N LEU A 131 -4.83 10.24 8.08
CA LEU A 131 -3.64 9.49 8.46
C LEU A 131 -3.94 8.51 9.60
N GLU A 132 -4.63 8.99 10.64
CA GLU A 132 -5.08 8.16 11.76
C GLU A 132 -6.01 7.03 11.30
N LEU A 133 -6.98 7.34 10.43
CA LEU A 133 -7.85 6.33 9.83
C LEU A 133 -7.05 5.29 9.05
N ALA A 134 -6.06 5.69 8.26
CA ALA A 134 -5.22 4.77 7.48
C ALA A 134 -4.44 3.81 8.39
N PHE A 135 -3.94 4.27 9.54
CA PHE A 135 -3.32 3.40 10.54
C PHE A 135 -4.33 2.45 11.17
N VAL A 136 -5.51 2.93 11.56
CA VAL A 136 -6.57 2.08 12.12
C VAL A 136 -7.02 1.00 11.11
N GLU A 137 -7.21 1.37 9.84
CA GLU A 137 -7.53 0.44 8.75
C GLU A 137 -6.47 -0.65 8.59
N SER A 138 -5.19 -0.30 8.76
CA SER A 138 -4.09 -1.27 8.63
C SER A 138 -4.15 -2.38 9.68
N GLY A 139 -4.75 -2.12 10.85
CA GLY A 139 -4.80 -3.05 11.98
C GLY A 139 -3.43 -3.41 12.57
N VAL A 140 -2.35 -2.74 12.15
CA VAL A 140 -1.00 -2.98 12.69
C VAL A 140 -0.73 -1.95 13.78
N ALA A 141 -0.62 -2.41 15.02
CA ALA A 141 -0.19 -1.58 16.12
C ALA A 141 1.34 -1.47 16.08
N GLY A 142 1.86 -0.31 15.70
CA GLY A 142 3.28 0.01 15.92
C GLY A 142 3.52 0.13 17.42
N CYS A 143 3.87 -0.97 18.06
CA CYS A 143 4.24 -1.04 19.46
C CYS A 143 5.75 -0.81 19.62
#